data_AF-A0A7C2NFY4-F1
#
_entry.id   AF-A0A7C2NFY4-F1
#
_cell.length_a   1.000
_cell.length_b   1.000
_cell.length_c   1.000
_cell.angle_alpha   90.00
_cell.angle_beta   90.00
_cell.angle_gamma   90.00
#
_symmetry.space_group_name_H-M   'P 1'
#
loop_
_entity.id
_entity.type
_entity.pdbx_description
1 polymer ?
#
loop_
_entity_poly.entity_id
_entity_poly.type
_entity_poly.pdbx_seq_one_letter_code
_entity_poly.pdbx_strand_id
1 'polypeptide(L)'
;MRWLAALVVISGLTLGAWAQAVQEVRVFQLRFKPAREAASVVEPLLSPEGSLLIQPRANTLTVRDTPAVQKRVAEALASFDVPPETYRIRLRLILASTVPPTPGAASPLIEGVGRELSEVFRFTSYQELDTLLLAATDGATVEAEAAGKYYLKFLVRGSSRERDRVQLQGFELYRKSRNPDGSEGLRLLLR
;
A
#
# COMPACT_ATOMS: atom_id res chain seq x y z
N MET A 1 -16.91 -63.26 -67.64
CA MET A 1 -18.17 -62.67 -67.11
C MET A 1 -18.06 -62.65 -65.58
N ARG A 2 -18.42 -61.52 -64.92
CA ARG A 2 -18.43 -61.24 -63.45
C ARG A 2 -17.04 -60.86 -62.86
N TRP A 3 -16.58 -59.60 -62.75
CA TRP A 3 -16.99 -58.35 -62.04
C TRP A 3 -16.68 -58.30 -60.52
N LEU A 4 -15.82 -57.31 -60.16
CA LEU A 4 -15.83 -56.40 -58.98
C LEU A 4 -15.65 -56.99 -57.56
N ALA A 5 -15.05 -56.33 -56.56
CA ALA A 5 -14.43 -55.01 -56.40
C ALA A 5 -13.52 -55.04 -55.16
N ALA A 6 -12.36 -54.38 -55.24
CA ALA A 6 -11.57 -54.00 -54.08
C ALA A 6 -12.04 -52.62 -53.58
N LEU A 7 -12.37 -52.51 -52.30
CA LEU A 7 -12.82 -51.26 -51.67
C LEU A 7 -11.86 -50.93 -50.53
N VAL A 8 -10.86 -50.09 -50.83
CA VAL A 8 -9.95 -49.52 -49.83
C VAL A 8 -10.55 -48.19 -49.40
N VAL A 9 -11.09 -48.16 -48.18
CA VAL A 9 -11.54 -46.94 -47.52
C VAL A 9 -10.31 -46.26 -46.91
N ILE A 10 -9.82 -45.21 -47.55
CA ILE A 10 -8.83 -44.31 -46.96
C ILE A 10 -9.61 -43.24 -46.19
N SER A 11 -9.90 -43.53 -44.92
CA SER A 11 -10.49 -42.56 -44.01
C SER A 11 -9.50 -41.42 -43.76
N GLY A 12 -9.93 -40.20 -44.10
CA GLY A 12 -9.13 -38.99 -44.05
C GLY A 12 -8.54 -38.73 -42.66
N LEU A 13 -7.21 -38.57 -42.63
CA LEU A 13 -6.51 -37.94 -41.52
C LEU A 13 -6.87 -36.45 -41.54
N THR A 14 -7.69 -36.02 -40.58
CA THR A 14 -7.80 -34.61 -40.24
C THR A 14 -6.45 -34.17 -39.67
N LEU A 15 -5.62 -33.56 -40.51
CA LEU A 15 -4.45 -32.82 -40.06
C LEU A 15 -4.96 -31.60 -39.28
N GLY A 16 -5.24 -31.79 -38.00
CA GLY A 16 -5.29 -30.71 -37.04
C GLY A 16 -3.91 -30.07 -37.02
N ALA A 17 -3.76 -28.98 -37.78
CA ALA A 17 -2.60 -28.12 -37.71
C ALA A 17 -2.55 -27.54 -36.29
N TRP A 18 -1.75 -28.16 -35.43
CA TRP A 18 -1.36 -27.56 -34.17
C TRP A 18 -0.58 -26.30 -34.52
N ALA A 19 -1.25 -25.16 -34.54
CA ALA A 19 -0.60 -23.87 -34.58
C ALA A 19 0.22 -23.77 -33.28
N GLN A 20 1.51 -24.10 -33.35
CA GLN A 20 2.44 -23.78 -32.28
C GLN A 20 2.44 -22.26 -32.15
N ALA A 21 1.72 -21.74 -31.16
CA ALA A 21 1.74 -20.32 -30.87
C ALA A 21 3.18 -19.95 -30.53
N VAL A 22 3.76 -19.05 -31.34
CA VAL A 22 5.13 -18.59 -31.12
C VAL A 22 5.19 -17.93 -29.75
N GLN A 23 5.99 -18.51 -28.86
CA GLN A 23 6.24 -17.97 -27.54
C GLN A 23 7.44 -17.03 -27.60
N GLU A 24 7.30 -15.87 -26.97
CA GLU A 24 8.36 -14.88 -26.78
C GLU A 24 8.71 -14.78 -25.31
N VAL A 25 10.00 -14.57 -25.03
CA VAL A 25 10.48 -14.28 -23.67
C VAL A 25 10.71 -12.78 -23.56
N ARG A 26 10.09 -12.15 -22.57
CA ARG A 26 10.26 -10.73 -22.26
C ARG A 26 10.56 -10.53 -20.78
N VAL A 27 11.49 -9.62 -20.50
CA VAL A 27 11.84 -9.22 -19.14
C VAL A 27 11.21 -7.86 -18.83
N PHE A 28 10.53 -7.77 -17.70
CA PHE A 28 9.90 -6.57 -17.17
C PHE A 28 10.63 -6.15 -15.90
N GLN A 29 11.12 -4.92 -15.86
CA GLN A 29 11.76 -4.31 -14.70
C GLN A 29 10.75 -3.44 -13.98
N LEU A 30 10.58 -3.66 -12.68
CA LEU A 30 9.70 -2.86 -11.83
C LEU A 30 10.49 -1.79 -11.07
N ARG A 31 9.87 -0.62 -10.89
CA ARG A 31 10.48 0.59 -10.32
C ARG A 31 9.95 0.92 -8.93
N PHE A 32 8.66 0.75 -8.69
CA PHE A 32 7.99 1.22 -7.46
C PHE A 32 7.44 0.07 -6.63
N LYS A 33 7.00 -1.01 -7.25
CA LYS A 33 6.41 -2.17 -6.58
C LYS A 33 7.29 -3.42 -6.66
N PRO A 34 7.19 -4.34 -5.68
CA PRO A 34 8.01 -5.54 -5.67
C PRO A 34 7.51 -6.58 -6.69
N ALA A 35 8.46 -7.29 -7.31
CA ALA A 35 8.20 -8.32 -8.31
C ALA A 35 7.29 -9.44 -7.81
N ARG A 36 7.31 -9.75 -6.52
CA ARG A 36 6.44 -10.75 -5.91
C ARG A 36 4.96 -10.33 -5.94
N GLU A 37 4.64 -9.06 -5.73
CA GLU A 37 3.25 -8.58 -5.79
C GLU A 37 2.78 -8.44 -7.25
N ALA A 38 3.67 -7.98 -8.12
CA ALA A 38 3.39 -7.90 -9.55
C ALA A 38 3.11 -9.28 -10.16
N ALA A 39 3.72 -10.36 -9.65
CA ALA A 39 3.41 -11.72 -10.10
C ALA A 39 1.93 -12.07 -9.92
N SER A 40 1.30 -11.67 -8.81
CA SER A 40 -0.13 -11.92 -8.57
C SER A 40 -1.05 -11.18 -9.56
N VAL A 41 -0.57 -10.11 -10.20
CA VAL A 41 -1.29 -9.39 -11.27
C VAL A 41 -1.10 -10.08 -12.62
N VAL A 42 0.08 -10.67 -12.84
CA VAL A 42 0.48 -11.26 -14.13
C VAL A 42 0.02 -12.70 -14.29
N GLU A 43 0.09 -13.52 -13.23
CA GLU A 43 -0.32 -14.93 -13.21
C GLU A 43 -1.70 -15.21 -13.85
N PRO A 44 -2.78 -14.47 -13.52
CA PRO A 44 -4.09 -14.72 -14.14
C PRO A 44 -4.19 -14.33 -15.61
N LEU A 45 -3.18 -13.63 -16.17
CA LEU A 45 -3.17 -13.18 -17.57
C LEU A 45 -2.44 -14.16 -18.50
N LEU A 46 -1.67 -15.10 -17.94
CA LEU A 46 -0.87 -16.07 -18.68
C LEU A 46 -1.76 -17.08 -19.43
N SER A 47 -1.24 -17.57 -20.55
CA SER A 47 -1.83 -18.72 -21.24
C SER A 47 -1.54 -20.03 -20.48
N PRO A 48 -2.26 -21.13 -20.77
CA PRO A 48 -1.97 -22.43 -20.16
C PRO A 48 -0.53 -22.90 -20.39
N GLU A 49 0.10 -22.51 -21.49
CA GLU A 49 1.48 -22.84 -21.86
C GLU A 49 2.48 -21.75 -21.44
N GLY A 50 2.00 -20.66 -20.82
CA GLY A 50 2.78 -19.53 -20.36
C GLY A 50 3.58 -19.86 -19.09
N SER A 51 4.70 -19.16 -18.90
CA SER A 51 5.49 -19.29 -17.67
C SER A 51 6.01 -17.94 -17.19
N LEU A 52 6.12 -17.83 -15.86
CA LEU A 52 6.59 -16.66 -15.14
C LEU A 52 7.78 -17.03 -14.27
N LEU A 53 8.85 -16.25 -14.36
CA LEU A 53 10.01 -16.33 -13.47
C LEU A 53 10.17 -15.01 -12.73
N ILE A 54 10.16 -15.08 -11.40
CA ILE A 54 10.32 -13.94 -10.51
C ILE A 54 11.79 -13.87 -10.08
N GLN A 55 12.39 -12.68 -10.18
CA GLN A 55 13.76 -12.43 -9.75
C GLN A 55 13.76 -11.31 -8.68
N PRO A 56 13.51 -11.64 -7.40
CA PRO A 56 13.31 -10.64 -6.35
C PRO A 56 14.52 -9.72 -6.13
N ARG A 57 15.74 -10.24 -6.30
CA ARG A 57 16.98 -9.46 -6.11
C ARG A 57 17.14 -8.33 -7.14
N ALA A 58 16.70 -8.56 -8.37
CA ALA A 58 16.75 -7.57 -9.45
C ALA A 58 15.44 -6.80 -9.61
N ASN A 59 14.40 -7.15 -8.84
CA ASN A 59 13.04 -6.63 -8.99
C ASN A 59 12.48 -6.78 -10.43
N THR A 60 12.75 -7.94 -11.04
CA THR A 60 12.36 -8.25 -12.42
C THR A 60 11.40 -9.45 -12.50
N LEU A 61 10.56 -9.43 -13.54
CA LEU A 61 9.70 -10.53 -13.95
C LEU A 61 10.08 -10.93 -15.37
N THR A 62 10.34 -12.22 -15.59
CA THR A 62 10.52 -12.77 -16.94
C THR A 62 9.29 -13.57 -17.30
N VAL A 63 8.62 -13.19 -18.38
CA VAL A 63 7.40 -13.82 -18.87
C VAL A 63 7.71 -14.47 -20.20
N ARG A 64 7.35 -15.74 -20.34
CA ARG A 64 7.40 -16.49 -21.59
C ARG A 64 5.98 -16.83 -22.01
N ASP A 65 5.51 -16.18 -23.06
CA ASP A 65 4.15 -16.37 -23.58
C ASP A 65 4.02 -15.78 -25.00
N THR A 66 2.84 -15.90 -25.60
CA THR A 66 2.48 -15.32 -26.89
C THR A 66 2.56 -13.78 -26.89
N PRO A 67 2.80 -13.14 -28.05
CA PRO A 67 2.87 -11.68 -28.16
C PRO A 67 1.61 -10.95 -27.65
N ALA A 68 0.44 -11.57 -27.82
CA ALA A 68 -0.83 -11.02 -27.34
C ALA A 68 -0.91 -10.99 -25.80
N VAL A 69 -0.42 -12.03 -25.13
CA VAL A 69 -0.31 -12.05 -23.65
C VAL A 69 0.72 -11.04 -23.19
N GLN A 70 1.89 -10.97 -23.85
CA GLN A 70 2.95 -10.02 -23.49
C GLN A 70 2.45 -8.57 -23.50
N LYS A 71 1.59 -8.20 -24.46
CA LYS A 71 0.96 -6.87 -24.50
C LYS A 71 0.03 -6.63 -23.30
N ARG A 72 -0.84 -7.58 -22.97
CA ARG A 72 -1.74 -7.49 -21.81
C ARG A 72 -0.98 -7.41 -20.49
N VAL A 73 0.08 -8.19 -20.36
CA VAL A 73 0.98 -8.15 -19.19
C VAL A 73 1.66 -6.79 -19.08
N ALA A 74 2.15 -6.23 -20.19
CA ALA A 74 2.77 -4.90 -20.19
C ALA A 74 1.79 -3.82 -19.74
N GLU A 75 0.55 -3.84 -20.24
CA GLU A 75 -0.51 -2.90 -19.86
C GLU A 75 -0.89 -3.04 -18.37
N ALA A 76 -1.06 -4.27 -17.88
CA ALA A 76 -1.35 -4.54 -16.48
C ALA A 76 -0.23 -4.06 -15.56
N LEU A 77 1.04 -4.36 -15.89
CA LEU A 77 2.20 -3.91 -15.12
C LEU A 77 2.36 -2.39 -15.15
N ALA A 78 2.07 -1.72 -16.27
CA ALA A 78 2.11 -0.26 -16.35
C ALA A 78 1.07 0.41 -15.44
N SER A 79 -0.11 -0.20 -15.28
CA SER A 79 -1.13 0.28 -14.34
C SER A 79 -0.79 -0.02 -12.88
N PHE A 80 -0.02 -1.08 -12.62
CA PHE A 80 0.34 -1.53 -11.29
C PHE A 80 1.56 -0.80 -10.73
N ASP A 81 2.62 -0.67 -11.53
CA ASP A 81 3.91 -0.09 -11.14
C ASP A 81 3.93 1.44 -11.29
N VAL A 82 3.05 2.09 -10.54
CA VAL A 82 2.94 3.55 -10.46
C VAL A 82 3.64 4.10 -9.21
N PRO A 83 4.21 5.33 -9.26
CA PRO A 83 4.79 5.97 -8.09
C PRO A 83 3.77 6.09 -6.93
N PRO A 84 4.16 5.81 -5.68
CA PRO A 84 3.28 6.01 -4.54
C PRO A 84 2.99 7.49 -4.32
N GLU A 85 1.75 7.81 -3.90
CA GLU A 85 1.37 9.17 -3.53
C GLU A 85 2.13 9.60 -2.26
N THR A 86 2.43 10.90 -2.15
CA THR A 86 3.09 11.48 -0.97
C THR A 86 2.16 12.47 -0.30
N TYR A 87 1.98 12.31 1.01
CA TYR A 87 1.13 13.15 1.84
C TYR A 87 1.96 14.05 2.75
N ARG A 88 1.47 15.28 2.97
CA ARG A 88 1.96 16.18 4.02
C ARG A 88 0.92 16.23 5.13
N ILE A 89 1.31 15.76 6.31
CA ILE A 89 0.45 15.59 7.47
C ILE A 89 0.88 16.60 8.53
N ARG A 90 -0.04 17.46 8.94
CA ARG A 90 0.15 18.34 10.10
C ARG A 90 -0.53 17.70 11.32
N LEU A 91 0.26 17.31 12.30
CA LEU A 91 -0.23 16.72 13.54
C LEU A 91 -0.01 17.72 14.69
N ARG A 92 -1.08 18.03 15.42
CA ARG A 92 -1.03 18.94 16.58
C ARG A 92 -1.32 18.14 17.84
N LEU A 93 -0.41 18.18 18.80
CA LEU A 93 -0.57 17.52 20.08
C LEU A 93 -1.11 18.53 21.09
N ILE A 94 -2.26 18.24 21.70
CA ILE A 94 -2.95 19.14 22.62
C ILE A 94 -3.16 18.42 23.94
N LEU A 95 -2.76 19.08 25.02
CA LEU A 95 -3.11 18.67 26.38
C LEU A 95 -4.41 19.37 26.80
N ALA A 96 -5.44 18.58 27.05
CA ALA A 96 -6.69 19.06 27.64
C ALA A 96 -6.72 18.73 29.14
N SER A 97 -7.16 19.68 29.97
CA SER A 97 -7.22 19.53 31.43
C SER A 97 -8.52 20.13 31.99
N THR A 98 -8.98 19.58 33.11
CA THR A 98 -10.09 20.14 33.92
C THR A 98 -9.59 21.08 35.02
N VAL A 99 -8.28 21.09 35.27
CA VAL A 99 -7.63 22.02 36.21
C VAL A 99 -7.49 23.37 35.50
N PRO A 100 -7.92 24.49 36.14
CA PRO A 100 -7.75 25.82 35.58
C PRO A 100 -6.28 26.05 35.18
N PRO A 101 -6.00 26.62 34.01
CA PRO A 101 -4.63 26.91 33.63
C PRO A 101 -4.00 27.89 34.64
N THR A 102 -2.74 27.67 34.98
CA THR A 102 -1.91 28.69 35.64
C THR A 102 -2.05 30.01 34.87
N PRO A 103 -2.17 31.19 35.53
CA PRO A 103 -2.32 32.46 34.84
C PRO A 103 -1.22 32.64 33.78
N GLY A 104 -1.60 32.59 32.51
CA GLY A 104 -0.72 32.55 31.36
C GLY A 104 -1.53 32.50 30.08
N ALA A 105 -0.92 32.89 28.95
CA ALA A 105 -1.61 33.05 27.67
C ALA A 105 -2.39 31.78 27.30
N ALA A 106 -3.71 31.89 27.23
CA ALA A 106 -4.56 30.84 26.70
C ALA A 106 -4.10 30.52 25.28
N SER A 107 -3.73 29.26 25.00
CA SER A 107 -3.55 28.85 23.61
C SER A 107 -4.87 29.07 22.89
N PRO A 108 -4.89 29.78 21.75
CA PRO A 108 -6.12 30.00 21.02
C PRO A 108 -6.78 28.64 20.75
N LEU A 109 -8.06 28.52 21.12
CA LEU A 109 -8.88 27.39 20.73
C LEU A 109 -8.66 27.15 19.24
N ILE A 110 -8.35 25.92 18.86
CA ILE A 110 -8.14 25.58 17.45
C ILE A 110 -9.41 25.93 16.69
N GLU A 111 -9.34 26.92 15.80
CA GLU A 111 -10.40 27.22 14.85
C GLU A 111 -10.82 25.92 14.15
N GLY A 112 -12.09 25.55 14.28
CA GLY A 112 -12.68 24.35 13.67
C GLY A 112 -12.79 23.11 14.57
N VAL A 113 -11.95 22.94 15.60
CA VAL A 113 -11.98 21.73 16.47
C VAL A 113 -12.45 22.06 17.89
N GLY A 114 -12.16 23.27 18.37
CA GLY A 114 -12.38 23.63 19.77
C GLY A 114 -13.86 23.67 20.18
N ARG A 115 -14.79 24.00 19.27
CA ARG A 115 -16.22 24.08 19.59
C ARG A 115 -16.83 22.68 19.77
N GLU A 116 -16.61 21.79 18.81
CA GLU A 116 -17.11 20.41 18.83
C GLU A 116 -16.52 19.60 20.00
N LEU A 117 -15.22 19.74 20.27
CA LEU A 117 -14.59 19.05 21.40
C LEU A 117 -15.07 19.60 22.76
N SER A 118 -15.35 20.91 22.87
CA SER A 118 -15.88 21.49 24.12
C SER A 118 -17.31 21.05 24.44
N GLU A 119 -18.10 20.69 23.42
CA GLU A 119 -19.47 20.17 23.60
C GLU A 119 -19.46 18.73 24.09
N VAL A 120 -18.49 17.92 23.66
CA VAL A 120 -18.36 16.50 24.04
C VAL A 120 -17.54 16.30 25.33
N PHE A 121 -16.51 17.12 25.54
CA PHE A 121 -15.56 16.94 26.63
C PHE A 121 -15.54 18.13 27.59
N ARG A 122 -15.68 17.83 28.89
CA ARG A 122 -15.75 18.83 29.97
C ARG A 122 -14.37 19.39 30.38
N PHE A 123 -13.46 19.62 29.44
CA PHE A 123 -12.15 20.22 29.74
C PHE A 123 -12.26 21.74 29.84
N THR A 124 -11.52 22.33 30.77
CA THR A 124 -11.52 23.78 31.08
C THR A 124 -10.26 24.48 30.59
N SER A 125 -9.24 23.72 30.15
CA SER A 125 -7.97 24.21 29.65
C SER A 125 -7.49 23.37 28.48
N TYR A 126 -6.91 24.03 27.48
CA TYR A 126 -6.25 23.41 26.34
C TYR A 126 -4.90 24.08 26.11
N GLN A 127 -3.84 23.28 26.05
CA GLN A 127 -2.49 23.75 25.76
C GLN A 127 -1.92 22.94 24.59
N GLU A 128 -1.45 23.62 23.55
CA GLU A 128 -0.67 22.95 22.51
C GLU A 128 0.70 22.55 23.06
N LEU A 129 1.04 21.27 22.94
CA LEU A 129 2.32 20.72 23.37
C LEU A 129 3.34 20.74 22.22
N ASP A 130 2.90 20.45 20.99
CA ASP A 130 3.77 20.39 19.81
C ASP A 130 2.95 20.39 18.51
N THR A 131 3.59 20.79 17.41
CA THR A 131 3.09 20.65 16.03
C THR A 131 4.14 20.00 15.15
N LEU A 132 3.81 18.82 14.61
CA LEU A 132 4.65 18.07 13.69
C LEU A 132 4.19 18.24 12.24
N LEU A 133 5.14 18.47 11.34
CA LEU A 133 4.94 18.45 9.89
C LEU A 133 5.63 17.23 9.32
N LEU A 134 4.84 16.21 8.98
CA LEU A 134 5.31 14.90 8.57
C LEU A 134 5.08 14.74 7.06
N ALA A 135 6.07 14.18 6.37
CA ALA A 135 5.92 13.76 4.97
C ALA A 135 5.99 12.24 4.92
N ALA A 136 4.97 11.61 4.33
CA ALA A 136 4.86 10.16 4.28
C ALA A 136 4.24 9.71 2.96
N THR A 137 4.75 8.59 2.42
CA THR A 137 4.18 7.96 1.22
C THR A 137 3.04 7.04 1.60
N ASP A 138 2.14 6.76 0.66
CA ASP A 138 1.11 5.73 0.85
C ASP A 138 1.73 4.38 1.25
N GLY A 139 1.20 3.77 2.30
CA GLY A 139 1.70 2.53 2.90
C GLY A 139 2.90 2.69 3.83
N ALA A 140 3.41 3.91 4.06
CA ALA A 140 4.52 4.12 5.00
C ALA A 140 4.06 4.08 6.46
N THR A 141 4.85 3.43 7.30
CA THR A 141 4.74 3.55 8.77
C THR A 141 5.48 4.81 9.21
N VAL A 142 4.77 5.71 9.86
CA VAL A 142 5.32 6.93 10.45
C VAL A 142 5.57 6.68 11.93
N GLU A 143 6.79 6.96 12.36
CA GLU A 143 7.21 6.92 13.75
C GLU A 143 7.87 8.27 14.07
N ALA A 144 7.35 9.00 15.05
CA ALA A 144 7.83 10.35 15.37
C ALA A 144 7.79 10.64 16.86
N GLU A 145 8.71 11.49 17.30
CA GLU A 145 8.72 12.04 18.65
C GLU A 145 8.02 13.40 18.67
N ALA A 146 7.23 13.66 19.72
CA ALA A 146 6.56 14.93 19.96
C ALA A 146 6.86 15.44 21.39
N ALA A 147 7.12 16.74 21.53
CA ALA A 147 7.38 17.44 22.78
C ALA A 147 8.43 16.78 23.70
N GLY A 148 9.40 16.04 23.15
CA GLY A 148 10.47 15.36 23.89
C GLY A 148 10.02 14.20 24.81
N LYS A 149 8.71 13.92 24.85
CA LYS A 149 8.08 13.06 25.87
C LYS A 149 7.04 12.12 25.31
N TYR A 150 6.62 12.34 24.08
CA TYR A 150 5.63 11.52 23.41
C TYR A 150 6.23 10.88 22.18
N TYR A 151 5.76 9.68 21.89
CA TYR A 151 6.15 8.96 20.70
C TYR A 151 4.87 8.49 20.02
N LEU A 152 4.76 8.70 18.72
CA LEU A 152 3.59 8.33 17.94
C LEU A 152 3.97 7.37 16.84
N LYS A 153 3.03 6.49 16.51
CA LYS A 153 3.17 5.49 15.46
C LYS A 153 1.87 5.33 14.72
N PHE A 154 1.91 5.32 13.39
CA PHE A 154 0.74 5.01 12.57
C PHE A 154 1.14 4.60 11.17
N LEU A 155 0.24 3.89 10.47
CA LEU A 155 0.36 3.58 9.06
C LEU A 155 -0.44 4.57 8.22
N VAL A 156 0.18 5.13 7.20
CA VAL A 156 -0.49 6.02 6.24
C VAL A 156 -1.13 5.20 5.13
N ARG A 157 -2.42 5.40 4.89
CA ARG A 157 -3.14 4.79 3.76
C ARG A 157 -3.93 5.84 2.98
N GLY A 158 -3.66 5.93 1.68
CA GLY A 158 -4.46 6.72 0.75
C GLY A 158 -5.85 6.09 0.56
N SER A 159 -6.88 6.93 0.44
CA SER A 159 -8.20 6.46 0.02
C SER A 159 -8.25 6.39 -1.50
N SER A 160 -8.40 5.19 -2.06
CA SER A 160 -8.52 4.98 -3.51
C SER A 160 -9.70 5.72 -4.17
N ARG A 161 -10.69 6.19 -3.38
CA ARG A 161 -11.88 6.91 -3.89
C ARG A 161 -11.80 8.43 -3.70
N GLU A 162 -11.00 8.92 -2.76
CA GLU A 162 -10.92 10.34 -2.40
C GLU A 162 -9.44 10.71 -2.18
N ARG A 163 -8.79 11.25 -3.22
CA ARG A 163 -7.34 11.56 -3.20
C ARG A 163 -6.92 12.55 -2.10
N ASP A 164 -7.86 13.35 -1.60
CA ASP A 164 -7.61 14.32 -0.54
C ASP A 164 -7.84 13.76 0.87
N ARG A 165 -8.22 12.49 0.99
CA ARG A 165 -8.39 11.81 2.27
C ARG A 165 -7.31 10.77 2.49
N VAL A 166 -6.61 10.95 3.61
CA VAL A 166 -5.66 9.99 4.14
C VAL A 166 -6.22 9.35 5.39
N GLN A 167 -6.10 8.04 5.50
CA GLN A 167 -6.42 7.30 6.70
C GLN A 167 -5.14 7.03 7.48
N LEU A 168 -5.18 7.33 8.78
CA LEU A 168 -4.14 6.94 9.72
C LEU A 168 -4.59 5.65 10.41
N GLN A 169 -3.99 4.53 10.05
CA GLN A 169 -4.35 3.22 10.59
C GLN A 169 -3.44 2.83 11.74
N GLY A 170 -4.03 2.19 12.77
CA GLY A 170 -3.29 1.74 13.95
C GLY A 170 -2.58 2.89 14.66
N PHE A 171 -3.27 4.00 14.87
CA PHE A 171 -2.68 5.17 15.50
C PHE A 171 -2.39 4.89 16.97
N GLU A 172 -1.12 4.86 17.32
CA GLU A 172 -0.65 4.60 18.67
C GLU A 172 0.10 5.84 19.20
N LEU A 173 -0.28 6.29 20.40
CA LEU A 173 0.41 7.36 21.12
C LEU A 173 0.99 6.80 22.41
N TYR A 174 2.26 7.07 22.64
CA TYR A 174 3.00 6.66 23.81
C TYR A 174 3.53 7.88 24.56
N ARG A 175 3.70 7.71 25.86
CA ARG A 175 4.50 8.60 26.71
C ARG A 175 5.80 7.92 27.09
N LYS A 176 6.92 8.60 26.89
CA LYS A 176 8.21 8.21 27.44
C LYS A 176 8.12 8.24 28.97
N SER A 177 8.40 7.11 29.60
CA SER A 177 8.50 6.97 31.05
C SER A 177 9.87 6.43 31.40
N ARG A 178 10.52 7.03 32.39
CA ARG A 178 11.73 6.46 32.96
C ARG A 178 11.32 5.36 33.93
N ASN A 179 11.82 4.16 33.71
CA ASN A 179 11.63 3.05 34.62
C ASN A 179 12.52 3.23 35.86
N PRO A 180 12.20 2.58 36.99
CA PRO A 180 12.98 2.68 38.23
C PRO A 180 14.44 2.22 38.09
N ASP A 181 14.73 1.35 37.11
CA ASP A 181 16.05 0.85 36.76
C ASP A 181 16.88 1.82 35.91
N GLY A 182 16.35 3.00 35.60
CA GLY A 182 16.99 4.02 34.77
C GLY A 182 16.78 3.85 33.26
N SER A 183 16.16 2.74 32.82
CA SER A 183 15.82 2.51 31.41
C SER A 183 14.66 3.40 30.94
N GLU A 184 14.64 3.70 29.64
CA GLU A 184 13.52 4.40 29.02
C GLU A 184 12.48 3.37 28.54
N GLY A 185 11.24 3.51 29.04
CA GLY A 185 10.08 2.74 28.62
C GLY A 185 9.08 3.60 27.87
N LEU A 186 8.26 2.96 27.03
CA LEU A 186 7.12 3.58 26.37
C LEU A 186 5.83 3.09 27.01
N ARG A 187 5.05 4.03 27.56
CA ARG A 187 3.71 3.74 28.09
C ARG A 187 2.66 4.14 27.06
N LEU A 188 1.86 3.18 26.61
CA LEU A 188 0.74 3.44 25.69
C LEU A 188 -0.30 4.34 26.34
N LEU A 189 -0.74 5.38 25.60
CA LEU A 189 -1.79 6.33 25.98
C LEU A 189 -3.04 6.17 25.12
N LEU A 190 -2.88 5.90 23.82
CA LEU A 190 -3.97 5.79 22.85
C LEU A 190 -3.66 4.70 21.82
N ARG A 191 -4.68 3.97 21.37
CA ARG A 191 -4.65 3.00 20.27
C ARG A 191 -6.00 2.99 19.54
#